data_AF-A0A7W0GGL2-F1
#
_entry.id   AF-A0A7W0GGL2-F1
#
_cell.length_a   1.000
_cell.length_b   1.000
_cell.length_c   1.000
_cell.angle_alpha   90.00
_cell.angle_beta   90.00
_cell.angle_gamma   90.00
#
_symmetry.space_group_name_H-M   'P 1'
#
loop_
_entity.id
_entity.type
_entity.pdbx_description
1 polymer ?
#
loop_
_entity_poly.entity_id
_entity_poly.type
_entity_poly.pdbx_seq_one_letter_code
_entity_poly.pdbx_strand_id
1 'polypeptide(L)'
;AAAAERMRHVLPPRPGGVLAALDAAPQADVVFVAHTGLDHLLTLADLWRELPQDKTLRLRWWFVAAADVPVGREQRIGWLYERWADIDTWIEANREVL
;
A
#
# COMPACT_ATOMS: atom_id res chain seq x y z
N ALA A 1 13.43 8.12 8.73
CA ALA A 1 13.66 8.98 7.55
C ALA A 1 14.35 8.21 6.41
N ALA A 2 15.52 7.61 6.61
CA ALA A 2 16.30 6.96 5.55
C ALA A 2 15.63 5.75 4.84
N ALA A 3 14.58 5.14 5.38
CA ALA A 3 13.83 4.07 4.70
C ALA A 3 12.79 4.62 3.69
N ALA A 4 12.26 5.82 3.93
CA ALA A 4 11.22 6.45 3.11
C ALA A 4 11.76 7.00 1.79
N GLU A 5 13.02 7.44 1.77
CA GLU A 5 13.68 8.04 0.59
C GLU A 5 13.89 7.05 -0.57
N ARG A 6 13.54 5.77 -0.42
CA ARG A 6 13.73 4.74 -1.45
C ARG A 6 12.42 4.22 -2.09
N MET A 7 11.25 4.58 -1.58
CA MET A 7 9.97 4.13 -2.12
C MET A 7 9.59 4.98 -3.34
N ARG A 8 9.42 4.36 -4.51
CA ARG A 8 9.20 5.06 -5.79
C ARG A 8 7.75 5.04 -6.27
N HIS A 9 6.96 4.12 -5.75
CA HIS A 9 5.61 3.77 -6.22
C HIS A 9 4.53 4.11 -5.20
N VAL A 10 4.91 4.33 -3.94
CA VAL A 10 3.98 4.75 -2.88
C VAL A 10 4.47 6.01 -2.18
N LEU A 11 3.52 6.84 -1.76
CA LEU A 11 3.82 7.92 -0.82
C LEU A 11 4.21 7.33 0.55
N PRO A 12 5.08 8.00 1.32
CA PRO A 12 5.42 7.57 2.66
C PRO A 12 4.17 7.34 3.53
N PRO A 13 4.18 6.30 4.37
CA PRO A 13 3.06 6.04 5.26
C PRO A 13 2.86 7.21 6.22
N ARG A 14 1.60 7.50 6.57
CA ARG A 14 1.24 8.48 7.60
C ARG A 14 0.95 7.76 8.92
N PRO A 15 1.92 7.66 9.86
CA PRO A 15 1.78 6.74 10.97
C PRO A 15 0.72 7.16 11.99
N GLY A 16 0.45 8.46 12.13
CA GLY A 16 -0.46 8.98 13.16
C GLY A 16 -1.85 8.36 13.11
N GLY A 17 -2.46 8.27 11.93
CA GLY A 17 -3.80 7.69 11.77
C GLY A 17 -3.81 6.18 12.00
N VAL A 18 -2.82 5.47 11.46
CA VAL A 18 -2.70 4.01 11.63
C VAL A 18 -2.52 3.65 13.10
N LEU A 19 -1.63 4.35 13.80
CA LEU A 19 -1.39 4.12 15.23
C LEU A 19 -2.64 4.40 16.07
N ALA A 20 -3.36 5.49 15.80
CA ALA A 20 -4.60 5.80 16.49
C ALA A 20 -5.66 4.70 16.27
N ALA A 21 -5.76 4.15 15.06
CA ALA A 21 -6.66 3.03 14.79
C ALA A 21 -6.26 1.75 15.54
N LEU A 22 -4.96 1.43 15.57
CA LEU A 22 -4.43 0.28 16.31
C LEU A 22 -4.63 0.42 17.83
N ASP A 23 -4.53 1.64 18.37
CA ASP A 23 -4.79 1.91 19.78
C ASP A 23 -6.27 1.80 20.12
N ALA A 24 -7.16 2.24 19.21
CA ALA A 24 -8.60 2.14 19.39
C ALA A 24 -9.15 0.71 19.24
N ALA A 25 -8.48 -0.15 18.47
CA ALA A 25 -8.92 -1.51 18.16
C ALA A 25 -7.76 -2.53 18.28
N PRO A 26 -7.25 -2.78 19.50
CA PRO A 26 -6.06 -3.61 19.70
C PRO A 26 -6.25 -5.10 19.38
N GLN A 27 -7.49 -5.56 19.23
CA GLN A 27 -7.83 -6.94 18.88
C GLN A 27 -8.20 -7.12 17.39
N ALA A 28 -8.14 -6.05 16.59
CA ALA A 28 -8.49 -6.12 15.18
C ALA A 28 -7.31 -6.62 14.35
N ASP A 29 -7.59 -7.53 13.41
CA ASP A 29 -6.65 -7.91 12.37
C ASP A 29 -6.39 -6.73 11.43
N VAL A 30 -5.18 -6.64 10.89
CA VAL A 30 -4.78 -5.60 9.95
C VAL A 30 -4.67 -6.17 8.56
N VAL A 31 -5.26 -5.48 7.59
CA VAL A 31 -5.14 -5.83 6.18
C VAL A 31 -4.49 -4.68 5.43
N PHE A 32 -3.36 -4.97 4.79
CA PHE A 32 -2.75 -4.08 3.82
C PHE A 32 -3.27 -4.43 2.44
N VAL A 33 -3.66 -3.41 1.66
CA VAL A 33 -4.17 -3.58 0.31
C VAL A 33 -3.33 -2.75 -0.64
N ALA A 34 -2.82 -3.38 -1.69
CA ALA A 34 -2.13 -2.70 -2.79
C ALA A 34 -2.83 -2.99 -4.11
N HIS A 35 -2.74 -2.04 -5.03
CA HIS A 35 -3.24 -2.19 -6.39
C HIS A 35 -2.35 -1.47 -7.40
N THR A 36 -2.30 -1.96 -8.63
CA THR A 36 -1.61 -1.32 -9.78
C THR A 36 -2.27 -1.75 -11.10
N GLY A 37 -2.00 -1.04 -12.20
CA GLY A 37 -2.57 -1.32 -13.54
C GLY A 37 -3.39 -0.20 -14.17
N LEU A 38 -3.44 0.97 -13.52
CA LEU A 38 -4.13 2.17 -14.05
C LEU A 38 -3.22 3.42 -14.10
N ASP A 39 -1.92 3.26 -13.88
CA ASP A 39 -0.99 4.34 -13.54
C ASP A 39 -0.54 5.20 -14.74
N HIS A 40 -1.03 4.92 -15.96
CA HIS A 40 -0.58 5.53 -17.22
C HIS A 40 -1.57 6.55 -17.85
N LEU A 41 -2.51 7.10 -17.07
CA LEU A 41 -3.62 7.88 -17.61
C LEU A 41 -3.42 9.37 -17.38
N LEU A 42 -2.82 10.02 -18.37
CA LEU A 42 -2.63 11.48 -18.38
C LEU A 42 -3.97 12.26 -18.44
N THR A 43 -5.09 11.63 -18.83
CA THR A 43 -6.45 12.22 -18.73
C THR A 43 -7.52 11.16 -18.41
N LEU A 44 -8.22 11.32 -17.28
CA LEU A 44 -9.38 10.48 -16.89
C LEU A 44 -10.59 10.62 -17.85
N ALA A 45 -10.71 11.76 -18.54
CA ALA A 45 -11.87 12.11 -19.35
C ALA A 45 -11.96 11.36 -20.69
N ASP A 46 -10.82 11.00 -21.30
CA ASP A 46 -10.79 10.26 -22.57
C ASP A 46 -10.94 8.75 -22.36
N LEU A 47 -10.57 8.23 -21.19
CA LEU A 47 -10.62 6.79 -20.93
C LEU A 47 -12.04 6.23 -20.72
N TRP A 48 -12.93 7.01 -20.10
CA TRP A 48 -14.31 6.58 -19.88
C TRP A 48 -15.13 6.46 -21.18
N ARG A 49 -14.68 7.09 -22.27
CA ARG A 49 -15.41 7.11 -23.55
C ARG A 49 -14.99 5.98 -24.50
N GLU A 50 -13.83 5.34 -24.28
CA GLU A 50 -13.26 4.35 -25.22
C GLU A 50 -12.77 3.03 -24.61
N LEU A 51 -12.99 2.71 -23.33
CA LEU A 51 -12.50 1.49 -22.65
C LEU A 51 -12.47 0.22 -23.55
N PRO A 52 -11.31 -0.12 -24.15
CA PRO A 52 -11.10 -1.42 -24.76
C PRO A 52 -10.85 -2.43 -23.64
N GLN A 53 -11.23 -3.67 -23.88
CA GLN A 53 -11.30 -4.79 -22.94
C GLN A 53 -9.95 -5.24 -22.32
N ASP A 54 -8.86 -4.50 -22.54
CA ASP A 54 -7.49 -4.96 -22.30
C ASP A 54 -6.78 -4.19 -21.17
N LYS A 55 -7.43 -4.05 -20.00
CA LYS A 55 -6.78 -3.46 -18.82
C LYS A 55 -6.83 -4.39 -17.63
N THR A 56 -5.66 -4.75 -17.11
CA THR A 56 -5.54 -5.65 -15.96
C THR A 56 -5.33 -4.86 -14.67
N LEU A 57 -6.38 -4.72 -13.86
CA LEU A 57 -6.23 -4.25 -12.47
C LEU A 57 -5.70 -5.40 -11.61
N ARG A 58 -4.51 -5.22 -11.02
CA ARG A 58 -3.94 -6.17 -10.07
C ARG A 58 -4.18 -5.69 -8.65
N LEU A 59 -4.66 -6.59 -7.81
CA LEU A 59 -4.92 -6.36 -6.38
C LEU A 59 -4.15 -7.39 -5.55
N ARG A 60 -3.63 -6.96 -4.40
CA ARG A 60 -3.04 -7.86 -3.41
C ARG A 60 -3.41 -7.43 -2.01
N TRP A 61 -3.75 -8.43 -1.20
CA TRP A 61 -4.02 -8.30 0.22
C TRP A 61 -2.96 -9.04 1.02
N TRP A 62 -2.50 -8.41 2.10
CA TRP A 62 -1.71 -9.06 3.14
C TRP A 62 -2.47 -8.95 4.45
N PHE A 63 -2.75 -10.11 5.04
CA PHE A 63 -3.41 -10.21 6.33
C PHE A 63 -2.36 -10.34 7.43
N VAL A 64 -2.54 -9.59 8.51
CA VAL A 64 -1.73 -9.66 9.72
C VAL A 64 -2.69 -9.84 10.88
N ALA A 65 -2.59 -10.98 11.58
CA ALA A 65 -3.42 -11.23 12.74
C ALA A 65 -3.12 -10.19 13.81
N ALA A 66 -4.11 -9.82 14.63
CA ALA A 66 -3.94 -8.85 15.71
C ALA A 66 -2.76 -9.20 16.64
N ALA A 67 -2.55 -10.51 16.87
CA ALA A 67 -1.45 -11.02 17.69
C ALA A 67 -0.05 -10.81 17.09
N ASP A 68 0.05 -10.65 15.77
CA ASP A 68 1.30 -10.44 15.04
C ASP A 68 1.62 -8.95 14.84
N VAL A 69 0.69 -8.05 15.19
CA VAL A 69 0.93 -6.61 15.13
C VAL A 69 1.86 -6.20 16.27
N PRO A 70 3.00 -5.52 15.99
CA PRO A 70 3.93 -5.12 17.03
C PRO A 70 3.28 -4.24 18.11
N VAL A 71 3.76 -4.42 19.33
CA VAL A 71 3.36 -3.59 20.48
C VAL A 71 4.38 -2.46 20.63
N GLY A 72 3.87 -1.26 20.88
CA GLY A 72 4.69 -0.07 21.07
C GLY A 72 4.77 0.81 19.83
N ARG A 73 4.83 2.12 20.07
CA ARG A 73 4.74 3.15 19.03
C ARG A 73 5.86 3.03 18.00
N GLU A 74 7.11 2.97 18.45
CA GLU A 74 8.27 2.94 17.54
C GLU A 74 8.34 1.65 16.74
N GLN A 75 8.01 0.51 17.35
CA GLN A 75 7.93 -0.78 16.67
C GLN A 75 6.87 -0.78 15.57
N ARG A 76 5.68 -0.23 15.85
CA ARG A 76 4.61 -0.10 14.86
C ARG A 76 4.97 0.87 13.74
N ILE A 77 5.71 1.94 14.02
CA ILE A 77 6.22 2.85 12.99
C ILE A 77 7.19 2.10 12.08
N GLY A 78 8.20 1.43 12.64
CA GLY A 78 9.17 0.64 11.87
C GLY A 78 8.49 -0.41 10.99
N TRP A 79 7.59 -1.19 11.60
CA TRP A 79 6.77 -2.19 10.90
C TRP A 79 5.96 -1.58 9.77
N LEU A 80 5.27 -0.46 9.99
CA LEU A 80 4.49 0.21 8.94
C LEU A 80 5.37 0.59 7.73
N TYR A 81 6.60 1.07 7.98
CA TYR A 81 7.56 1.36 6.91
C TYR A 81 8.04 0.11 6.18
N GLU A 82 8.27 -1.00 6.87
CA GLU A 82 8.61 -2.29 6.26
C GLU A 82 7.47 -2.79 5.37
N ARG A 83 6.22 -2.76 5.87
CA ARG A 83 5.03 -3.12 5.08
C ARG A 83 4.88 -2.24 3.84
N TRP A 84 5.20 -0.95 3.95
CA TRP A 84 5.19 -0.03 2.81
C TRP A 84 6.27 -0.35 1.77
N ALA A 85 7.47 -0.76 2.21
CA ALA A 85 8.54 -1.19 1.29
C ALA A 85 8.16 -2.47 0.53
N ASP A 86 7.49 -3.41 1.21
CA ASP A 86 6.95 -4.62 0.57
C ASP A 86 5.91 -4.29 -0.51
N ILE A 87 5.02 -3.33 -0.21
CA ILE A 87 4.01 -2.85 -1.16
C ILE A 87 4.69 -2.19 -2.36
N ASP A 88 5.64 -1.28 -2.13
CA ASP A 88 6.40 -0.59 -3.19
C ASP A 88 7.07 -1.59 -4.14
N THR A 89 7.73 -2.59 -3.57
CA THR A 89 8.39 -3.68 -4.31
C THR A 89 7.38 -4.52 -5.09
N TRP A 90 6.23 -4.82 -4.48
CA TRP A 90 5.17 -5.57 -5.15
C TRP A 90 4.61 -4.80 -6.34
N ILE A 91 4.42 -3.48 -6.23
CA ILE A 91 3.97 -2.63 -7.33
C ILE A 91 5.00 -2.63 -8.46
N GLU A 92 6.28 -2.43 -8.16
CA GLU A 92 7.32 -2.45 -9.20
C GLU A 92 7.38 -3.78 -9.95
N ALA A 93 7.15 -4.91 -9.27
CA ALA A 93 7.12 -6.23 -9.89
C ALA A 93 5.83 -6.53 -10.69
N ASN A 94 4.77 -5.75 -10.50
CA ASN A 94 3.43 -6.04 -11.05
C ASN A 94 2.85 -4.92 -11.92
N ARG A 95 3.55 -3.78 -12.03
CA ARG A 95 3.22 -2.76 -13.01
C ARG A 95 3.45 -3.32 -14.42
N GLU A 96 2.58 -2.96 -15.35
CA GLU A 96 2.82 -3.25 -16.76
C GLU A 96 3.96 -2.34 -17.25
N VAL A 97 5.01 -2.95 -17.80
CA VAL A 97 6.09 -2.24 -18.50
C VAL A 97 5.81 -2.40 -19.98
N LEU A 98 5.53 -1.29 -20.67
CA LEU A 98 5.57 -1.23 -22.13
C LEU A 98 6.99 -0.86 -22.58
#